data_AF-A0A8H3E2J2-F1
#
_entry.id   AF-A0A8H3E2J2-F1
#
_cell.length_a   1.000
_cell.length_b   1.000
_cell.length_c   1.000
_cell.angle_alpha   90.00
_cell.angle_beta   90.00
_cell.angle_gamma   90.00
#
_symmetry.space_group_name_H-M   'P 1'
#
loop_
_entity.id
_entity.type
_entity.pdbx_description
1 polymer ?
#
loop_
_entity_poly.entity_id
_entity_poly.type
_entity_poly.pdbx_seq_one_letter_code
_entity_poly.pdbx_strand_id
1 'polypeptide(L)'
;MAGRGAPPKPSSLPEDILDKLQVELKCSANYMAVAQIFLQANARLTEPLEKVHVKRRLLGHFGTCPGLNLTYAHASSLVSRHAKQGDDIQMLYVTGPGHGAPALLADLYIEGSITRFYPQYAMNEVGFDRFVRSFSWPGGFPSHVNAETP
;
A
#
# COMPACT_ATOMS: atom_id res chain seq x y z
N MET A 1 -6.09 -42.46 -19.60
CA MET A 1 -5.83 -41.36 -18.64
C MET A 1 -4.56 -40.66 -19.08
N ALA A 2 -4.66 -39.47 -19.67
CA ALA A 2 -3.50 -38.70 -20.12
C ALA A 2 -2.73 -38.18 -18.89
N GLY A 3 -1.43 -38.47 -18.82
CA GLY A 3 -0.56 -38.05 -17.74
C GLY A 3 -0.54 -36.54 -17.62
N ARG A 4 -0.91 -36.02 -16.44
CA ARG A 4 -0.66 -34.61 -16.11
C ARG A 4 0.86 -34.46 -16.03
N GLY A 5 1.47 -33.88 -17.07
CA GLY A 5 2.86 -33.47 -17.05
C GLY A 5 3.11 -32.58 -15.84
N ALA A 6 4.31 -32.68 -15.25
CA ALA A 6 4.70 -31.82 -14.15
C ALA A 6 4.46 -30.35 -14.55
N PRO A 7 3.90 -29.51 -13.66
CA PRO A 7 3.70 -28.11 -13.95
C PRO A 7 5.04 -27.49 -14.37
N PRO A 8 5.06 -26.61 -15.39
CA PRO A 8 6.28 -25.96 -15.81
C PRO A 8 6.94 -25.28 -14.61
N LYS A 9 8.26 -25.45 -14.50
CA LYS A 9 9.04 -24.81 -13.44
C LYS A 9 8.80 -23.30 -13.52
N PRO A 10 8.46 -22.62 -12.41
CA PRO A 10 8.24 -21.18 -12.45
C PRO A 10 9.46 -20.50 -13.07
N SER A 11 9.28 -19.74 -14.14
CA SER A 11 10.33 -18.85 -14.61
C SER A 11 10.51 -17.77 -13.55
N SER A 12 11.77 -17.47 -13.19
CA SER A 12 12.07 -16.34 -12.33
C SER A 12 11.59 -15.06 -12.99
N LEU A 13 11.02 -14.14 -12.20
CA LEU A 13 10.77 -12.79 -12.68
C LEU A 13 12.12 -12.15 -13.06
N PRO A 14 12.14 -11.27 -14.07
CA PRO A 14 13.29 -10.40 -14.32
C PRO A 14 13.71 -9.65 -13.04
N GLU A 15 15.02 -9.53 -12.81
CA GLU A 15 15.59 -8.96 -11.59
C GLU A 15 15.13 -7.50 -11.36
N ASP A 16 15.00 -6.72 -12.44
CA ASP A 16 14.53 -5.34 -12.38
C ASP A 16 13.08 -5.22 -11.87
N ILE A 17 12.26 -6.22 -12.16
CA ILE A 17 10.88 -6.29 -11.67
C ILE A 17 10.86 -6.70 -10.20
N LEU A 18 11.74 -7.63 -9.82
CA LEU A 18 11.86 -8.09 -8.44
C LEU A 18 12.34 -6.96 -7.53
N ASP A 19 13.35 -6.21 -7.96
CA ASP A 19 13.88 -5.05 -7.22
C ASP A 19 12.82 -3.97 -7.02
N LYS A 20 12.05 -3.63 -8.07
CA LYS A 20 10.96 -2.66 -7.95
C LYS A 20 9.84 -3.12 -7.01
N LEU A 21 9.47 -4.40 -7.08
CA LEU A 21 8.47 -4.98 -6.17
C LEU A 21 8.94 -4.97 -4.71
N GLN A 22 10.20 -5.37 -4.48
CA GLN A 22 10.75 -5.51 -3.14
C GLN A 22 11.15 -4.18 -2.51
N VAL A 23 11.84 -3.32 -3.24
CA VAL A 23 12.46 -2.10 -2.72
C VAL A 23 11.52 -0.90 -2.86
N GLU A 24 10.87 -0.71 -4.00
CA GLU A 24 10.10 0.51 -4.24
C GLU A 24 8.67 0.41 -3.71
N LEU A 25 7.96 -0.70 -3.98
CA LEU A 25 6.56 -0.82 -3.60
C LEU A 25 6.38 -1.38 -2.19
N LYS A 26 6.94 -2.55 -1.88
CA LYS A 26 6.76 -3.19 -0.58
C LYS A 26 7.36 -2.37 0.57
N CYS A 27 8.60 -1.89 0.46
CA CYS A 27 9.23 -1.14 1.56
C CYS A 27 8.55 0.22 1.78
N SER A 28 8.20 0.93 0.71
CA SER A 28 7.46 2.20 0.83
C SER A 28 6.07 1.99 1.43
N ALA A 29 5.30 1.00 0.96
CA ALA A 29 3.98 0.73 1.50
C ALA A 29 4.02 0.26 2.97
N ASN A 30 5.02 -0.55 3.35
CA ASN A 30 5.22 -0.94 4.75
C ASN A 30 5.58 0.26 5.63
N TYR A 31 6.48 1.11 5.14
CA TYR A 31 6.84 2.34 5.83
C TYR A 31 5.61 3.23 6.04
N MET A 32 4.83 3.46 4.98
CA MET A 32 3.61 4.25 5.03
C MET A 32 2.55 3.66 5.95
N ALA A 33 2.40 2.33 6.00
CA ALA A 33 1.50 1.67 6.93
C ALA A 33 1.90 1.92 8.40
N VAL A 34 3.19 1.83 8.72
CA VAL A 34 3.72 2.18 10.04
C VAL A 34 3.54 3.67 10.31
N ALA A 35 3.92 4.54 9.37
CA ALA A 35 3.80 5.98 9.53
C ALA A 35 2.35 6.38 9.83
N GLN A 36 1.37 5.83 9.10
CA GLN A 36 -0.06 6.04 9.34
C GLN A 36 -0.49 5.66 10.76
N ILE A 37 0.00 4.54 11.31
CA ILE A 37 -0.37 4.08 12.65
C ILE A 37 0.27 4.98 13.74
N PHE A 38 1.51 5.39 13.54
CA PHE A 38 2.32 5.98 14.61
C PHE A 38 2.52 7.48 14.52
N LEU A 39 2.60 8.08 13.34
CA LEU A 39 3.08 9.45 13.16
C LEU A 39 1.94 10.46 12.94
N GLN A 40 2.00 11.58 13.65
CA GLN A 40 1.15 12.76 13.44
C GLN A 40 1.87 13.93 12.76
N ALA A 41 3.20 13.88 12.70
CA ALA A 41 4.08 14.85 12.05
C ALA A 41 5.40 14.17 11.64
N ASN A 42 6.22 14.86 10.85
CA ASN A 42 7.53 14.38 10.38
C ASN A 42 7.43 12.98 9.71
N ALA A 43 6.42 12.79 8.85
CA ALA A 43 6.18 11.48 8.24
C ALA A 43 7.27 11.06 7.25
N ARG A 44 8.11 12.00 6.81
CA ARG A 44 9.28 11.75 5.93
C ARG A 44 10.59 11.60 6.69
N LEU A 45 10.60 11.77 8.03
CA LEU A 45 11.81 11.75 8.86
C LEU A 45 12.89 12.72 8.39
N THR A 46 12.50 13.94 8.00
CA THR A 46 13.43 15.01 7.59
C THR A 46 14.23 15.57 8.78
N GLU A 47 13.77 15.30 9.99
CA GLU A 47 14.45 15.58 11.26
C GLU A 47 14.44 14.32 12.15
N PRO A 48 15.33 14.23 13.15
CA PRO A 48 15.34 13.11 14.10
C PRO A 48 13.95 12.87 14.72
N LEU A 49 13.58 11.59 14.89
CA LEU A 49 12.27 11.23 15.41
C LEU A 49 12.17 11.58 16.89
N GLU A 50 11.25 12.48 17.22
CA GLU A 50 10.92 12.86 18.59
C GLU A 50 9.52 12.36 19.01
N LYS A 51 9.29 12.29 20.31
CA LYS A 51 7.99 11.86 20.88
C LYS A 51 6.82 12.75 20.42
N VAL A 52 7.09 14.03 20.12
CA VAL A 52 6.07 14.97 19.61
C VAL A 52 5.56 14.58 18.21
N HIS A 53 6.33 13.81 17.43
CA HIS A 53 5.92 13.30 16.12
C HIS A 53 4.98 12.11 16.22
N VAL A 54 4.88 11.45 17.38
CA VAL A 54 4.08 10.24 17.58
C VAL A 54 2.66 10.60 18.01
N LYS A 55 1.65 9.94 17.42
CA LYS A 55 0.24 10.07 17.79
C LYS A 55 0.05 9.73 19.27
N ARG A 56 -0.73 10.55 19.98
CA ARG A 56 -1.06 10.32 21.40
C ARG A 56 -1.84 9.03 21.63
N ARG A 57 -2.66 8.64 20.66
CA ARG A 57 -3.42 7.38 20.66
C ARG A 57 -3.05 6.58 19.42
N LEU A 58 -2.45 5.42 19.65
CA LEU A 58 -2.06 4.50 18.59
C LEU A 58 -3.26 3.63 18.23
N LEU A 59 -3.68 3.68 16.97
CA LEU A 59 -4.82 2.94 16.45
C LEU A 59 -4.45 2.34 15.10
N GLY A 60 -4.90 1.11 14.85
CA GLY A 60 -4.63 0.37 13.62
C GLY A 60 -3.97 -0.97 13.89
N HIS A 61 -3.83 -1.78 12.83
CA HIS A 61 -3.26 -3.11 12.90
C HIS A 61 -2.13 -3.24 11.89
N PHE A 62 -0.92 -3.53 12.37
CA PHE A 62 0.21 -3.77 11.48
C PHE A 62 0.35 -5.24 11.07
N GLY A 63 -0.10 -6.20 11.88
CA GLY A 63 0.23 -7.62 11.72
C GLY A 63 -0.06 -8.20 10.34
N THR A 64 -1.15 -7.79 9.69
CA THR A 64 -1.50 -8.25 8.33
C THR A 64 -0.93 -7.38 7.21
N CYS A 65 -0.43 -6.17 7.51
CA CYS A 65 -0.06 -5.17 6.51
C CYS A 65 1.07 -5.64 5.58
N PRO A 66 2.19 -6.22 6.07
CA PRO A 66 3.27 -6.67 5.17
C PRO A 66 2.83 -7.75 4.19
N GLY A 67 1.90 -8.63 4.59
CA GLY A 67 1.33 -9.63 3.71
C GLY A 67 0.45 -9.00 2.64
N LEU A 68 -0.41 -8.06 3.02
CA LEU A 68 -1.27 -7.33 2.08
C LEU A 68 -0.48 -6.50 1.07
N ASN A 69 0.51 -5.73 1.53
CA ASN A 69 1.38 -4.95 0.65
C ASN A 69 2.14 -5.84 -0.36
N LEU A 70 2.59 -7.03 0.09
CA LEU A 70 3.23 -7.99 -0.79
C LEU A 70 2.26 -8.48 -1.88
N THR A 71 1.07 -8.95 -1.49
CA THR A 71 0.10 -9.48 -2.45
C THR A 71 -0.43 -8.39 -3.39
N TYR A 72 -0.64 -7.17 -2.90
CA TYR A 72 -1.05 -6.02 -3.72
C TYR A 72 0.03 -5.67 -4.74
N ALA A 73 1.29 -5.50 -4.33
CA ALA A 73 2.39 -5.19 -5.24
C ALA A 73 2.52 -6.22 -6.38
N HIS A 74 2.41 -7.51 -6.05
CA HIS A 74 2.44 -8.58 -7.05
C HIS A 74 1.22 -8.55 -7.99
N ALA A 75 0.02 -8.27 -7.47
CA ALA A 75 -1.18 -8.12 -8.29
C ALA A 75 -1.07 -6.92 -9.24
N SER A 76 -0.65 -5.76 -8.75
CA SER A 76 -0.44 -4.56 -9.56
C SER A 76 0.63 -4.75 -10.63
N SER A 77 1.71 -5.48 -10.31
CA SER A 77 2.73 -5.86 -11.31
C SER A 77 2.17 -6.83 -12.36
N LEU A 78 1.33 -7.79 -11.98
CA LEU A 78 0.67 -8.67 -12.93
C LEU A 78 -0.20 -7.87 -13.91
N VAL A 79 -1.10 -7.02 -13.41
CA VAL A 79 -1.97 -6.17 -14.23
C VAL A 79 -1.14 -5.26 -15.13
N SER A 80 -0.12 -4.60 -14.59
CA SER A 80 0.75 -3.68 -15.35
C SER A 80 1.54 -4.38 -16.47
N ARG A 81 1.99 -5.62 -16.26
CA ARG A 81 2.73 -6.37 -17.28
C ARG A 81 1.82 -6.81 -18.43
N HIS A 82 0.61 -7.26 -18.11
CA HIS A 82 -0.36 -7.63 -19.12
C HIS A 82 -0.83 -6.42 -19.94
N ALA A 83 -1.09 -5.28 -19.28
CA ALA A 83 -1.38 -4.03 -19.97
C ALA A 83 -0.28 -3.63 -20.98
N LYS A 84 1.00 -3.78 -20.61
CA LYS A 84 2.14 -3.52 -21.53
C LYS A 84 2.24 -4.50 -22.70
N GLN A 85 1.66 -5.69 -22.57
CA GLN A 85 1.61 -6.71 -23.63
C GLN A 85 0.40 -6.53 -24.56
N GLY A 86 -0.49 -5.59 -24.25
CA GLY A 86 -1.72 -5.33 -25.01
C GLY A 86 -2.95 -6.05 -24.46
N ASP A 87 -2.85 -6.75 -23.33
CA ASP A 87 -3.97 -7.39 -22.66
C ASP A 87 -4.64 -6.40 -21.69
N ASP A 88 -5.98 -6.32 -21.71
CA ASP A 88 -6.75 -5.54 -20.74
C ASP A 88 -7.31 -6.44 -19.63
N ILE A 89 -6.52 -6.64 -18.57
CA ILE A 89 -6.95 -7.43 -17.40
C ILE A 89 -7.70 -6.53 -16.42
N GLN A 90 -8.99 -6.84 -16.26
CA GLN A 90 -9.84 -6.25 -15.23
C GLN A 90 -9.76 -7.10 -13.96
N MET A 91 -9.27 -6.51 -12.86
CA MET A 91 -9.09 -7.20 -11.57
C MET A 91 -9.74 -6.42 -10.43
N LEU A 92 -10.40 -7.15 -9.53
CA LEU A 92 -10.87 -6.64 -8.23
C LEU A 92 -10.04 -7.25 -7.12
N TYR A 93 -9.44 -6.40 -6.28
CA TYR A 93 -8.67 -6.84 -5.11
C TYR A 93 -9.59 -6.95 -3.88
N VAL A 94 -9.92 -8.18 -3.46
CA VAL A 94 -10.80 -8.41 -2.31
C VAL A 94 -9.99 -8.72 -1.06
N THR A 95 -10.04 -7.81 -0.08
CA THR A 95 -9.29 -7.94 1.17
C THR A 95 -10.12 -8.63 2.26
N GLY A 96 -9.77 -9.88 2.58
CA GLY A 96 -10.32 -10.59 3.74
C GLY A 96 -10.01 -9.91 5.08
N PRO A 97 -8.72 -9.68 5.43
CA PRO A 97 -8.35 -9.01 6.68
C PRO A 97 -8.48 -7.48 6.56
N GLY A 98 -9.73 -6.99 6.46
CA GLY A 98 -10.05 -5.58 6.25
C GLY A 98 -9.56 -4.61 7.34
N HIS A 99 -9.13 -5.11 8.49
CA HIS A 99 -8.46 -4.32 9.54
C HIS A 99 -7.03 -3.90 9.16
N GLY A 100 -6.48 -4.41 8.06
CA GLY A 100 -5.22 -4.01 7.45
C GLY A 100 -5.31 -2.78 6.56
N ALA A 101 -6.25 -1.86 6.84
CA ALA A 101 -6.45 -0.65 6.05
C ALA A 101 -5.18 0.19 5.77
N PRO A 102 -4.22 0.34 6.71
CA PRO A 102 -2.98 1.08 6.44
C PRO A 102 -2.20 0.58 5.23
N ALA A 103 -2.23 -0.73 4.96
CA ALA A 103 -1.61 -1.32 3.78
C ALA A 103 -2.28 -0.84 2.50
N LEU A 104 -3.59 -1.07 2.36
CA LEU A 104 -4.31 -0.69 1.15
C LEU A 104 -4.31 0.82 0.92
N LEU A 105 -4.47 1.62 1.97
CA LEU A 105 -4.39 3.08 1.84
C LEU A 105 -3.01 3.51 1.34
N ALA A 106 -1.93 2.84 1.78
CA ALA A 106 -0.59 3.14 1.31
C ALA A 106 -0.42 2.78 -0.17
N ASP A 107 -0.84 1.58 -0.57
CA ASP A 107 -0.77 1.14 -1.96
C ASP A 107 -1.61 2.05 -2.88
N LEU A 108 -2.84 2.38 -2.49
CA LEU A 108 -3.73 3.31 -3.21
C LEU A 108 -3.15 4.72 -3.30
N TYR A 109 -2.36 5.16 -2.32
CA TYR A 109 -1.66 6.44 -2.39
C TYR A 109 -0.50 6.40 -3.37
N ILE A 110 0.29 5.32 -3.35
CA ILE A 110 1.45 5.13 -4.25
C ILE A 110 1.02 5.07 -5.72
N GLU A 111 -0.10 4.40 -6.03
CA GLU A 111 -0.63 4.36 -7.40
C GLU A 111 -1.42 5.63 -7.79
N GLY A 112 -1.63 6.56 -6.85
CA GLY A 112 -2.29 7.85 -7.09
C GLY A 112 -3.82 7.85 -6.96
N SER A 113 -4.44 6.70 -6.67
CA SER A 113 -5.89 6.57 -6.46
C SER A 113 -6.38 7.46 -5.30
N ILE A 114 -5.66 7.51 -4.17
CA ILE A 114 -6.01 8.41 -3.07
C ILE A 114 -6.01 9.87 -3.54
N THR A 115 -4.97 10.33 -4.23
CA THR A 115 -4.89 11.71 -4.73
C THR A 115 -6.00 12.03 -5.73
N ARG A 116 -6.37 11.07 -6.59
CA ARG A 116 -7.45 11.24 -7.58
C ARG A 116 -8.80 11.53 -6.94
N PHE A 117 -9.16 10.80 -5.87
CA PHE A 117 -10.45 10.96 -5.20
C PHE A 117 -10.42 11.99 -4.07
N TYR A 118 -9.24 12.22 -3.48
CA TYR A 118 -9.03 13.12 -2.35
C TYR A 118 -7.86 14.07 -2.62
N PRO A 119 -8.07 15.16 -3.38
CA PRO A 119 -7.01 16.08 -3.80
C PRO A 119 -6.22 16.73 -2.64
N GLN A 120 -6.80 16.77 -1.44
CA GLN A 120 -6.13 17.24 -0.23
C GLN A 120 -4.93 16.37 0.19
N TYR A 121 -4.88 15.12 -0.29
CA TYR A 121 -3.78 14.17 -0.10
C TYR A 121 -2.96 14.08 -1.38
N ALA A 122 -2.55 15.23 -1.92
CA ALA A 122 -1.74 15.29 -3.15
C ALA A 122 -0.39 14.61 -2.97
N MET A 123 0.17 14.06 -4.06
CA MET A 123 1.54 13.49 -4.11
C MET A 123 2.63 14.57 -4.01
N ASN A 124 2.66 15.29 -2.89
CA ASN A 124 3.67 16.25 -2.49
C ASN A 124 3.87 16.17 -0.96
N GLU A 125 4.85 16.92 -0.45
CA GLU A 125 5.22 16.91 0.96
C GLU A 125 4.04 17.16 1.91
N VAL A 126 3.25 18.21 1.63
CA VAL A 126 2.11 18.62 2.47
C VAL A 126 1.00 17.58 2.43
N GLY A 127 0.70 17.05 1.24
CA GLY A 127 -0.34 16.04 1.06
C GLY A 127 0.04 14.70 1.70
N PHE A 128 1.32 14.31 1.64
CA PHE A 128 1.82 13.10 2.28
C PHE A 128 1.74 13.17 3.81
N ASP A 129 2.19 14.27 4.42
CA ASP A 129 2.09 14.45 5.87
C ASP A 129 0.63 14.46 6.33
N ARG A 130 -0.25 15.10 5.54
CA ARG A 130 -1.69 15.10 5.80
C ARG A 130 -2.28 13.70 5.70
N PHE A 131 -1.94 12.95 4.65
CA PHE A 131 -2.38 11.57 4.44
C PHE A 131 -2.02 10.67 5.64
N VAL A 132 -0.74 10.66 6.02
CA VAL A 132 -0.23 9.86 7.14
C VAL A 132 -0.93 10.22 8.46
N ARG A 133 -1.05 11.52 8.75
CA ARG A 133 -1.72 11.99 9.97
C ARG A 133 -3.18 11.56 10.02
N SER A 134 -3.87 11.53 8.88
CA SER A 134 -5.33 11.35 8.81
C SER A 134 -5.81 9.94 9.13
N PHE A 135 -4.93 8.92 9.13
CA PHE A 135 -5.35 7.57 9.48
C PHE A 135 -5.81 7.45 10.95
N SER A 136 -7.01 6.91 11.17
CA SER A 136 -7.64 6.76 12.49
C SER A 136 -7.59 8.05 13.33
N TRP A 137 -7.79 9.19 12.66
CA TRP A 137 -7.79 10.53 13.23
C TRP A 137 -9.21 11.12 13.18
N PRO A 138 -9.60 12.02 14.11
CA PRO A 138 -10.88 12.72 14.01
C PRO A 138 -11.08 13.36 12.64
N GLY A 139 -12.12 12.95 11.92
CA GLY A 139 -12.44 13.42 10.57
C GLY A 139 -11.53 12.90 9.45
N GLY A 140 -10.69 11.91 9.72
CA GLY A 140 -9.81 11.26 8.74
C GLY A 140 -10.25 9.85 8.36
N PHE A 141 -9.32 9.04 7.86
CA PHE A 141 -9.60 7.68 7.41
C PHE A 141 -9.95 6.73 8.57
N PRO A 142 -10.85 5.75 8.36
CA PRO A 142 -11.16 4.72 9.34
C PRO A 142 -9.99 3.73 9.53
N SER A 143 -10.09 2.89 10.56
CA SER A 143 -9.11 1.83 10.84
C SER A 143 -9.30 0.57 9.99
N HIS A 144 -10.44 0.44 9.30
CA HIS A 144 -10.78 -0.67 8.43
C HIS A 144 -11.07 -0.17 7.03
N VAL A 145 -10.82 -1.02 6.03
CA VAL A 145 -11.25 -0.78 4.65
C VAL A 145 -12.77 -0.63 4.66
N ASN A 146 -13.26 0.46 4.10
CA ASN A 146 -14.68 0.80 4.07
C ASN A 146 -15.10 1.23 2.65
N ALA A 147 -16.37 1.59 2.49
CA ALA A 147 -16.92 2.03 1.21
C ALA A 147 -16.35 3.35 0.69
N GLU A 148 -15.63 4.12 1.52
CA GLU A 148 -14.95 5.36 1.13
C GLU A 148 -13.51 5.10 0.64
N THR A 149 -13.01 3.88 0.80
CA THR A 149 -11.72 3.46 0.24
C THR A 149 -11.90 3.26 -1.26
N PRO A 150 -11.17 4.00 -2.12
CA PRO A 150 -11.28 3.88 -3.58
C PRO A 150 -11.04 2.48 -4.12
#